data_AF-A0A2N8BTA8-F1
#
_entry.id   AF-A0A2N8BTA8-F1
#
_cell.length_a   1.000
_cell.length_b   1.000
_cell.length_c   1.000
_cell.angle_alpha   90.00
_cell.angle_beta   90.00
_cell.angle_gamma   90.00
#
_symmetry.space_group_name_H-M   'P 1'
#
loop_
_entity.id
_entity.type
_entity.pdbx_description
1 polymer ?
#
loop_
_entity_poly.entity_id
_entity_poly.type
_entity_poly.pdbx_seq_one_letter_code
_entity_poly.pdbx_strand_id
1 'polypeptide(L)'
;MTSAVKAAPVITTVIDPKGNPISNGGTTNGNEVIVKGMSEPGKKVEVYDNNSLHLTLFADNTGRWVAQLTKLQVGAHVIKAKSDNQESAIWSFSVIAPK
;
A
#
# COMPACT_ATOMS: atom_id res chain seq x y z
N MET A 1 2.87 -25.26 23.24
CA MET A 1 2.21 -24.71 22.04
C MET A 1 2.90 -23.39 21.75
N THR A 2 3.61 -23.26 20.64
CA THR A 2 4.22 -22.00 20.22
C THR A 2 3.10 -21.10 19.70
N SER A 3 2.83 -19.99 20.39
CA SER A 3 1.92 -18.97 19.90
C SER A 3 2.53 -18.37 18.63
N ALA A 4 1.82 -18.42 17.50
CA ALA A 4 2.28 -17.73 16.29
C ALA A 4 2.19 -16.22 16.55
N VAL A 5 3.33 -15.53 16.50
CA VAL A 5 3.34 -14.06 16.56
C VAL A 5 2.76 -13.55 15.25
N LYS A 6 1.65 -12.84 15.38
CA LYS A 6 0.96 -12.28 14.24
C LYS A 6 1.75 -11.12 13.63
N ALA A 7 2.16 -11.25 12.37
CA ALA A 7 2.95 -10.21 11.72
C ALA A 7 2.07 -9.07 11.18
N ALA A 8 2.53 -7.84 11.35
CA ALA A 8 1.90 -6.69 10.70
C ALA A 8 2.19 -6.69 9.19
N PRO A 9 1.27 -6.20 8.35
CA PRO A 9 1.59 -5.97 6.95
C PRO A 9 2.66 -4.89 6.84
N VAL A 10 3.47 -4.94 5.78
CA VAL A 10 4.49 -3.94 5.48
C VAL A 10 4.37 -3.49 4.03
N ILE A 11 4.49 -2.19 3.80
CA ILE A 11 4.62 -1.63 2.46
C ILE A 11 6.11 -1.61 2.12
N THR A 12 6.50 -2.28 1.04
CA THR A 12 7.91 -2.38 0.63
C THR A 12 8.26 -1.44 -0.49
N THR A 13 7.31 -1.13 -1.37
CA THR A 13 7.55 -0.28 -2.54
C THR A 13 6.26 0.35 -3.02
N VAL A 14 6.34 1.61 -3.45
CA VAL A 14 5.31 2.29 -4.23
C VAL A 14 5.95 2.72 -5.55
N ILE A 15 5.29 2.42 -6.66
CA ILE A 15 5.73 2.77 -8.02
C ILE A 15 4.57 3.37 -8.80
N ASP A 16 4.87 4.15 -9.83
CA ASP A 16 3.89 4.51 -10.86
C ASP A 16 3.59 3.31 -11.79
N PRO A 17 2.58 3.40 -12.68
CA PRO A 17 2.26 2.32 -13.63
C PRO A 17 3.38 2.03 -14.65
N LYS A 18 4.34 2.94 -14.82
CA LYS A 18 5.52 2.76 -15.70
C LYS A 18 6.67 2.06 -14.98
N GLY A 19 6.53 1.78 -13.68
CA GLY A 19 7.54 1.13 -12.85
C GLY A 19 8.52 2.09 -12.17
N ASN A 20 8.31 3.40 -12.26
CA ASN A 20 9.17 4.38 -11.60
C ASN A 20 8.90 4.40 -10.09
N PRO A 21 9.93 4.31 -9.23
CA PRO A 21 9.74 4.35 -7.79
C PRO A 21 9.27 5.70 -7.30
N ILE A 22 8.29 5.69 -6.40
CA ILE A 22 7.80 6.85 -5.65
C ILE A 22 8.30 6.69 -4.22
N SER A 23 9.37 7.41 -3.88
CA SER A 23 9.97 7.37 -2.54
C SER A 23 8.96 7.82 -1.47
N ASN A 24 9.16 7.40 -0.22
CA ASN A 24 8.38 7.92 0.91
C ASN A 24 8.65 9.42 1.06
N GLY A 25 7.59 10.23 1.07
CA GLY A 25 7.64 11.69 0.97
C GLY A 25 7.85 12.24 -0.45
N GLY A 26 7.82 11.38 -1.48
CA GLY A 26 8.03 11.76 -2.87
C GLY A 26 6.79 12.33 -3.57
N THR A 27 6.89 12.49 -4.89
CA THR A 27 5.82 13.03 -5.74
C THR A 27 5.61 12.20 -6.99
N THR A 28 4.39 12.17 -7.50
CA THR A 28 4.04 11.61 -8.81
C THR A 28 3.06 12.54 -9.54
N ASN A 29 3.11 12.57 -10.88
CA ASN A 29 2.12 13.27 -11.70
C ASN A 29 1.01 12.35 -12.23
N GLY A 30 1.03 11.07 -11.84
CA GLY A 30 -0.02 10.10 -12.15
C GLY A 30 -1.08 10.04 -11.07
N ASN A 31 -2.32 9.71 -11.47
CA ASN A 31 -3.45 9.46 -10.57
C ASN A 31 -3.61 7.96 -10.22
N GLU A 32 -2.59 7.16 -10.53
CA GLU A 32 -2.52 5.73 -10.24
C GLU A 32 -1.14 5.37 -9.68
N VAL A 33 -1.10 4.44 -8.74
CA VAL A 33 0.14 3.86 -8.20
C VAL A 33 -0.05 2.38 -7.93
N ILE A 34 1.06 1.64 -7.95
CA ILE A 34 1.11 0.24 -7.54
C ILE A 34 1.86 0.17 -6.22
N VAL A 35 1.18 -0.31 -5.19
CA VAL A 35 1.71 -0.53 -3.84
C VAL A 35 2.01 -2.01 -3.68
N LYS A 36 3.23 -2.33 -3.31
CA LYS A 36 3.69 -3.70 -3.05
C LYS A 36 4.04 -3.84 -1.59
N GLY A 37 3.86 -5.04 -1.06
CA GLY A 37 4.21 -5.32 0.31
C GLY A 37 4.19 -6.78 0.69
N MET A 38 4.36 -7.00 2.00
CA MET A 38 4.27 -8.32 2.63
C MET A 38 3.20 -8.30 3.72
N SER A 39 2.59 -9.45 3.97
CA SER A 39 1.72 -9.75 5.11
C SER A 39 1.92 -11.22 5.48
N GLU A 40 1.18 -11.68 6.46
CA GLU A 40 1.05 -13.12 6.69
C GLU A 40 0.47 -13.81 5.43
N PRO A 41 1.02 -14.97 5.01
CA PRO A 41 0.54 -15.69 3.83
C PRO A 41 -0.96 -15.98 3.85
N GLY A 42 -1.64 -15.75 2.73
CA GLY A 42 -3.08 -16.01 2.57
C GLY A 42 -4.00 -15.07 3.36
N LYS A 43 -3.47 -14.07 4.08
CA LYS A 43 -4.31 -13.15 4.86
C LYS A 43 -4.89 -12.03 4.03
N LYS A 44 -6.06 -11.56 4.46
CA LYS A 44 -6.72 -10.37 3.92
C LYS A 44 -5.88 -9.13 4.24
N VAL A 45 -5.65 -8.29 3.23
CA VAL A 45 -4.96 -7.00 3.32
C VAL A 45 -5.92 -5.91 2.86
N GLU A 46 -6.13 -4.93 3.71
CA GLU A 46 -6.95 -3.74 3.46
C GLU A 46 -6.01 -2.55 3.24
N VAL A 47 -6.06 -1.94 2.06
CA VAL A 47 -5.19 -0.82 1.69
C VAL A 47 -5.99 0.48 1.75
N TYR A 48 -5.51 1.40 2.56
CA TYR A 48 -6.11 2.70 2.81
C TYR A 48 -5.30 3.81 2.17
N ASP A 49 -6.01 4.84 1.73
CA ASP A 49 -5.46 6.14 1.36
C ASP A 49 -6.13 7.21 2.23
N ASN A 50 -5.34 7.99 2.99
CA ASN A 50 -5.83 9.04 3.89
C ASN A 50 -6.96 8.58 4.84
N ASN A 51 -6.81 7.37 5.40
CA ASN A 51 -7.78 6.68 6.27
C ASN A 51 -9.08 6.20 5.59
N SER A 52 -9.27 6.46 4.30
CA SER A 52 -10.36 5.84 3.52
C SER A 52 -9.90 4.50 2.96
N LEU A 53 -10.71 3.46 3.13
CA LEU A 53 -10.43 2.16 2.53
C LEU A 53 -10.50 2.30 1.01
N HIS A 54 -9.40 1.99 0.32
CA HIS A 54 -9.36 2.06 -1.14
C HIS A 54 -9.73 0.72 -1.76
N LEU A 55 -9.10 -0.36 -1.27
CA LEU A 55 -9.36 -1.72 -1.75
C LEU A 55 -8.98 -2.77 -0.70
N THR A 56 -9.43 -3.99 -0.96
CA THR A 56 -9.13 -5.19 -0.18
C THR A 56 -8.63 -6.28 -1.12
N LEU A 57 -7.56 -6.97 -0.72
CA LEU A 57 -7.00 -8.12 -1.43
C LEU A 57 -6.51 -9.20 -0.46
N PHE A 58 -5.99 -10.30 -0.98
CA PHE A 58 -5.32 -11.34 -0.19
C PHE A 58 -3.84 -11.38 -0.55
N ALA A 59 -3.00 -11.56 0.46
CA ALA A 59 -1.61 -11.91 0.26
C ALA A 59 -1.51 -13.33 -0.31
N ASP A 60 -0.51 -13.57 -1.16
CA ASP A 60 -0.26 -14.89 -1.74
C ASP A 60 0.31 -15.87 -0.70
N ASN A 61 0.62 -17.10 -1.14
CA ASN A 61 1.16 -18.17 -0.28
C ASN A 61 2.56 -17.85 0.28
N THR A 62 3.21 -16.82 -0.22
CA THR A 62 4.50 -16.31 0.31
C THR A 62 4.32 -15.04 1.14
N GLY A 63 3.10 -14.53 1.28
CA GLY A 63 2.78 -13.29 1.99
C GLY A 63 2.91 -12.04 1.11
N ARG A 64 3.27 -12.16 -0.16
CA ARG A 64 3.38 -11.00 -1.06
C ARG A 64 2.01 -10.53 -1.49
N TRP A 65 1.88 -9.22 -1.64
CA TRP A 65 0.66 -8.62 -2.16
C TRP A 65 0.99 -7.42 -3.04
N VAL A 66 0.10 -7.14 -4.01
CA VAL A 66 0.22 -6.05 -4.97
C VAL A 66 -1.15 -5.39 -5.12
N ALA A 67 -1.22 -4.10 -4.82
CA ALA A 67 -2.43 -3.30 -4.88
C ALA A 67 -2.27 -2.18 -5.91
N GLN A 68 -3.22 -2.06 -6.84
CA GLN A 68 -3.29 -0.93 -7.77
C GLN A 68 -4.31 0.08 -7.25
N LEU A 69 -3.82 1.25 -6.82
CA LEU A 69 -4.65 2.38 -6.41
C LEU A 69 -4.90 3.25 -7.63
N THR A 70 -6.15 3.61 -7.87
CA THR A 70 -6.58 4.42 -9.02
C THR A 70 -7.46 5.58 -8.58
N LYS A 71 -7.64 6.58 -9.47
CA LYS A 71 -8.47 7.78 -9.22
C LYS A 71 -7.97 8.63 -8.04
N LEU A 72 -6.66 8.61 -7.76
CA LEU A 72 -6.05 9.48 -6.78
C LEU A 72 -6.20 10.94 -7.20
N GLN A 73 -6.63 11.78 -6.25
CA GLN A 73 -6.82 13.21 -6.49
C GLN A 73 -5.49 13.95 -6.36
N VAL A 74 -5.38 15.15 -6.93
CA VAL A 74 -4.22 16.02 -6.68
C VAL A 74 -4.17 16.36 -5.18
N GLY A 75 -3.02 16.16 -4.55
CA GLY A 75 -2.84 16.40 -3.13
C GLY A 75 -1.93 15.38 -2.45
N ALA A 76 -1.89 15.45 -1.11
CA ALA A 76 -1.12 14.53 -0.29
C ALA A 76 -1.89 13.22 -0.07
N HIS A 77 -1.15 12.12 -0.12
CA HIS A 77 -1.63 10.77 0.11
C HIS A 77 -0.80 10.10 1.20
N VAL A 78 -1.49 9.41 2.12
CA VAL A 78 -0.88 8.59 3.17
C VAL A 78 -1.42 7.18 3.05
N ILE A 79 -0.60 6.29 2.53
CA ILE A 79 -0.95 4.88 2.32
C ILE A 79 -0.66 4.09 3.57
N LYS A 80 -1.61 3.22 3.93
CA LYS A 80 -1.48 2.28 5.05
C LYS A 80 -2.15 0.96 4.70
N ALA A 81 -1.49 -0.15 5.02
CA ALA A 81 -2.07 -1.48 4.92
C ALA A 81 -2.51 -1.97 6.30
N LYS A 82 -3.62 -2.70 6.36
CA LYS A 82 -4.08 -3.40 7.56
C LYS A 82 -4.32 -4.88 7.27
N SER A 83 -4.03 -5.74 8.24
CA SER A 83 -4.30 -7.17 8.14
C SER A 83 -4.56 -7.73 9.53
N ASP A 84 -5.74 -8.33 9.72
CA ASP A 84 -6.20 -8.94 10.99
C ASP A 84 -5.86 -8.07 12.24
N ASN A 85 -6.26 -6.79 12.26
CA ASN A 85 -6.00 -5.82 13.34
C ASN A 85 -4.54 -5.38 13.55
N GLN A 86 -3.64 -5.64 12.60
CA GLN A 86 -2.31 -5.05 12.56
C GLN A 86 -2.23 -4.00 11.45
N GLU A 87 -1.41 -2.97 11.64
CA GLU A 87 -1.23 -1.88 10.67
C GLU A 87 0.24 -1.79 10.23
N SER A 88 0.47 -1.42 8.97
CA SER A 88 1.80 -1.11 8.47
C SER A 88 2.29 0.25 8.97
N ALA A 89 3.59 0.51 8.82
CA ALA A 89 4.08 1.88 8.74
C ALA A 89 3.41 2.64 7.58
N ILE A 90 3.35 3.97 7.69
CA ILE A 90 2.78 4.82 6.64
C ILE A 90 3.77 5.03 5.48
N TRP A 91 3.24 5.13 4.27
CA TRP A 91 3.98 5.60 3.10
C TRP A 91 3.28 6.83 2.54
N SER A 92 3.94 7.98 2.56
CA SER A 92 3.37 9.21 2.03
C SER A 92 3.94 9.57 0.66
N PHE A 93 3.14 10.23 -0.15
CA PHE A 93 3.57 10.90 -1.38
C PHE A 93 2.56 11.99 -1.75
N SER A 94 2.86 12.82 -2.75
CA SER A 94 1.88 13.76 -3.31
C SER A 94 1.64 13.50 -4.79
N VAL A 95 0.37 13.53 -5.19
CA VAL A 95 -0.02 13.61 -6.58
C VAL A 95 -0.02 15.09 -6.96
N ILE A 96 0.82 15.46 -7.92
CA ILE A 96 0.87 16.80 -8.50
C ILE A 96 0.04 16.84 -9.77
N ALA A 97 -0.50 18.02 -10.09
CA ALA A 97 -1.23 18.21 -11.33
C ALA A 97 -0.37 17.80 -12.55
N PRO A 98 -0.96 17.13 -13.56
CA PRO A 98 -0.28 16.94 -14.83
C PRO A 98 0.18 18.29 -15.39
N LYS A 99 1.40 18.33 -15.91
CA LYS A 99 1.94 19.52 -16.57
C LYS A 99 1.27 19.75 -17.91
#